data_AF-A0A842SNT7-F1
#
_entry.id   AF-A0A842SNT7-F1
#
_cell.length_a   1.000
_cell.length_b   1.000
_cell.length_c   1.000
_cell.angle_alpha   90.00
_cell.angle_beta   90.00
_cell.angle_gamma   90.00
#
_symmetry.space_group_name_H-M   'P 1'
#
loop_
_entity.id
_entity.type
_entity.pdbx_description
1 polymer ?
#
loop_
_entity_poly.entity_id
_entity_poly.type
_entity_poly.pdbx_seq_one_letter_code
_entity_poly.pdbx_strand_id
1 'polypeptide(L)'
;PLARTLLTMADDYLERQRRRGKRDYTDQLLDTIELFKKNREAVPRYEHVLVDEYQDVNDQQITLLELLEPANLFCVGDPRQSIYGWRGSKLDHILAFPERHPKAAVIQLTKNYRCAQDILDLCNDVIKKTGYPDLQATTKERGVITIKHHATEDEQVSAVTKAIKGYQGDKRDIFVLARTNKALEKVQRALAAHGIDYLLRTDELKRTSIDPKQDQVTLATIHAIKGLEAKHVHVINANTNNFPCKASDHPVMDLFHLHDDYDSYAEELRVLYVALSRARQTLHISYTGAPTTFLPATTSRPAQRQLTTSDDAAALMHLRRWRYRQAEEKGVPAYVICPDNTLEALITQKPRTPEELSRIPGLGPHRVATFGDALLEQLTLL
;
A
#
# COMPACT_ATOMS: atom_id res chain seq x y z
N PRO A 1 -10.96 29.30 -6.40
CA PRO A 1 -10.00 30.20 -5.71
C PRO A 1 -8.69 29.51 -5.33
N LEU A 2 -8.74 28.42 -4.55
CA LEU A 2 -7.57 27.66 -4.12
C LEU A 2 -6.71 27.15 -5.30
N ALA A 3 -7.32 26.52 -6.30
CA ALA A 3 -6.60 26.02 -7.48
C ALA A 3 -5.83 27.13 -8.24
N ARG A 4 -6.42 28.33 -8.35
CA ARG A 4 -5.74 29.48 -8.96
C ARG A 4 -4.56 29.96 -8.12
N THR A 5 -4.75 30.03 -6.80
CA THR A 5 -3.66 30.38 -5.87
C THR A 5 -2.51 29.37 -5.96
N LEU A 6 -2.81 28.07 -5.97
CA LEU A 6 -1.81 27.01 -6.12
C LEU A 6 -1.07 27.11 -7.45
N LEU A 7 -1.79 27.38 -8.55
CA LEU A 7 -1.17 27.57 -9.86
C LEU A 7 -0.23 28.77 -9.87
N THR A 8 -0.66 29.93 -9.36
CA THR A 8 0.20 31.12 -9.25
C THR A 8 1.43 30.88 -8.38
N MET A 9 1.28 30.15 -7.27
CA MET A 9 2.41 29.77 -6.43
C MET A 9 3.38 28.82 -7.15
N ALA A 10 2.86 27.85 -7.90
CA ALA A 10 3.67 26.93 -8.68
C ALA A 10 4.44 27.67 -9.79
N ASP A 11 3.80 28.58 -10.50
CA ASP A 11 4.43 29.39 -11.55
C ASP A 11 5.57 30.26 -11.00
N ASP A 12 5.34 30.97 -9.89
CA ASP A 12 6.36 31.78 -9.21
C ASP A 12 7.52 30.90 -8.68
N TYR A 13 7.21 29.73 -8.11
CA TYR A 13 8.22 28.75 -7.69
C TYR A 13 9.11 28.31 -8.86
N LEU A 14 8.50 27.89 -9.97
CA LEU A 14 9.22 27.43 -11.16
C LEU A 14 10.03 28.55 -11.79
N GLU A 15 9.51 29.77 -11.85
CA GLU A 15 10.25 30.92 -12.35
C GLU A 15 11.48 31.23 -11.49
N ARG A 16 11.34 31.22 -10.17
CA ARG A 16 12.46 31.44 -9.25
C ARG A 16 13.52 30.35 -9.34
N GLN A 17 13.12 29.08 -9.47
CA GLN A 17 14.06 27.97 -9.68
C GLN A 17 14.86 28.17 -10.97
N ARG A 18 14.18 28.49 -12.08
CA ARG A 18 14.82 28.78 -13.37
C ARG A 18 15.81 29.94 -13.28
N ARG A 19 15.39 31.09 -12.72
CA ARG A 19 16.25 32.28 -12.58
C ARG A 19 17.50 32.03 -11.73
N ARG A 20 17.42 31.10 -10.77
CA ARG A 20 18.53 30.74 -9.88
C ARG A 20 19.37 29.57 -10.39
N GLY A 21 19.07 29.01 -11.56
CA GLY A 21 19.76 27.84 -12.09
C GLY A 21 19.62 26.59 -11.20
N LYS A 22 18.53 26.51 -10.43
CA LYS A 22 18.27 25.39 -9.52
C LYS A 22 17.32 24.39 -10.16
N ARG A 23 17.42 23.14 -9.71
CA ARG A 23 16.64 21.98 -10.16
C ARG A 23 16.29 21.09 -8.98
N ASP A 24 15.09 20.52 -8.99
CA ASP A 24 14.69 19.48 -8.06
C ASP A 24 14.79 18.08 -8.70
N TYR A 25 14.29 17.06 -7.99
CA TYR A 25 14.35 15.67 -8.47
C TYR A 25 13.44 15.41 -9.68
N THR A 26 12.30 16.10 -9.76
CA THR A 26 11.36 15.95 -10.88
C THR A 26 11.93 16.61 -12.12
N ASP A 27 12.57 17.78 -11.96
CA ASP A 27 13.16 18.49 -13.09
C ASP A 27 14.24 17.66 -13.80
N GLN A 28 14.99 16.81 -13.10
CA GLN A 28 16.00 15.94 -13.74
C GLN A 28 15.40 15.06 -14.84
N LEU A 29 14.19 14.55 -14.61
CA LEU A 29 13.48 13.73 -15.58
C LEU A 29 12.84 14.59 -16.68
N LEU A 30 12.16 15.68 -16.30
CA LEU A 30 11.48 16.56 -17.24
C LEU A 30 12.44 17.25 -18.21
N ASP A 31 13.55 17.80 -17.70
CA ASP A 31 14.57 18.44 -18.53
C ASP A 31 15.22 17.44 -19.49
N THR A 32 15.45 16.21 -19.04
CA THR A 32 16.00 15.14 -19.91
C THR A 32 15.02 14.82 -21.04
N ILE A 33 13.73 14.66 -20.72
CA ILE A 33 12.68 14.42 -21.71
C ILE A 33 12.59 15.59 -22.69
N GLU A 34 12.63 16.83 -22.20
CA GLU A 34 12.56 18.04 -23.04
C GLU A 34 13.79 18.14 -23.98
N LEU A 35 14.99 17.88 -23.44
CA LEU A 35 16.24 17.85 -24.20
C LEU A 35 16.16 16.80 -25.32
N PHE A 36 15.77 15.57 -24.98
CA PHE A 36 15.66 14.48 -25.96
C PHE A 36 14.58 14.74 -27.01
N LYS A 37 13.44 15.34 -26.64
CA LYS A 37 12.41 15.75 -27.61
C LYS A 37 12.91 16.81 -28.59
N LYS A 38 13.73 17.76 -28.14
CA LYS A 38 14.28 18.84 -28.98
C LYS A 38 15.46 18.37 -29.84
N ASN A 39 16.31 17.51 -29.31
CA ASN A 39 17.57 17.09 -29.91
C ASN A 39 17.60 15.55 -30.00
N ARG A 40 16.89 14.97 -30.97
CA ARG A 40 16.76 13.51 -31.10
C ARG A 40 18.10 12.81 -31.35
N GLU A 41 19.04 13.51 -31.98
CA GLU A 41 20.42 13.07 -32.20
C GLU A 41 21.26 12.96 -30.92
N ALA A 42 20.86 13.67 -29.85
CA ALA A 42 21.52 13.60 -28.55
C ALA A 42 21.03 12.44 -27.67
N VAL A 43 19.99 11.72 -28.11
CA VAL A 43 19.46 10.56 -27.38
C VAL A 43 20.50 9.42 -27.41
N PRO A 44 20.98 8.96 -26.26
CA PRO A 44 21.91 7.84 -26.20
C PRO A 44 21.22 6.57 -26.71
N ARG A 45 21.93 5.81 -27.54
CA ARG A 45 21.44 4.51 -28.04
C ARG A 45 21.87 3.40 -27.10
N TYR A 46 20.89 2.70 -26.55
CA TYR A 46 21.10 1.50 -25.75
C TYR A 46 20.59 0.29 -26.52
N GLU A 47 21.45 -0.71 -26.71
CA GLU A 47 21.03 -1.98 -27.30
C GLU A 47 20.06 -2.73 -26.39
N HIS A 48 20.29 -2.65 -25.08
CA HIS A 48 19.49 -3.29 -24.04
C HIS A 48 19.14 -2.29 -22.95
N VAL A 49 17.86 -2.23 -22.61
CA VAL A 49 17.35 -1.48 -21.45
C VAL A 49 16.62 -2.46 -20.54
N LEU A 50 17.02 -2.47 -19.27
CA LEU A 50 16.44 -3.30 -18.23
C LEU A 50 15.74 -2.39 -17.22
N VAL A 51 14.47 -2.68 -16.93
CA VAL A 51 13.68 -1.93 -15.96
C VAL A 51 13.16 -2.89 -14.90
N ASP A 52 13.64 -2.73 -13.68
CA ASP A 52 13.12 -3.44 -12.51
C ASP A 52 12.02 -2.62 -11.82
N GLU A 53 11.19 -3.28 -11.01
CA GLU A 53 10.05 -2.68 -10.30
C GLU A 53 9.10 -1.90 -11.22
N TYR A 54 8.86 -2.42 -12.44
CA TYR A 54 8.10 -1.76 -13.51
C TYR A 54 6.64 -1.41 -13.12
N GLN A 55 6.09 -2.04 -12.07
CA GLN A 55 4.77 -1.66 -11.56
C GLN A 55 4.73 -0.28 -10.89
N ASP A 56 5.87 0.25 -10.46
CA ASP A 56 5.97 1.53 -9.75
C ASP A 56 6.50 2.66 -10.65
N VAL A 57 6.32 2.55 -11.98
CA VAL A 57 6.69 3.59 -12.94
C VAL A 57 5.55 4.59 -13.16
N ASN A 58 5.89 5.82 -13.51
CA ASN A 58 4.95 6.88 -13.86
C ASN A 58 5.01 7.26 -15.35
N ASP A 59 4.08 8.10 -15.82
CA ASP A 59 3.99 8.52 -17.22
C ASP A 59 5.27 9.18 -17.75
N GLN A 60 5.96 9.97 -16.92
CA GLN A 60 7.20 10.63 -17.34
C GLN A 60 8.32 9.61 -17.54
N GLN A 61 8.41 8.59 -16.69
CA GLN A 61 9.39 7.52 -16.85
C GLN A 61 9.09 6.67 -18.09
N ILE A 62 7.82 6.39 -18.38
CA ILE A 62 7.41 5.75 -19.64
C ILE A 62 7.79 6.61 -20.84
N THR A 63 7.51 7.92 -20.80
CA THR A 63 7.89 8.86 -21.88
C THR A 63 9.40 8.84 -22.12
N LEU A 64 10.21 8.77 -21.07
CA LEU A 64 11.66 8.65 -21.21
C LEU A 64 12.05 7.32 -21.88
N LEU A 65 11.47 6.20 -21.45
CA LEU A 65 11.73 4.88 -22.05
C LEU A 65 11.36 4.83 -23.54
N GLU A 66 10.24 5.45 -23.91
CA GLU A 66 9.81 5.57 -25.32
C GLU A 66 10.79 6.41 -26.14
N LEU A 67 11.34 7.48 -25.58
CA LEU A 67 12.34 8.32 -26.26
C LEU A 67 13.67 7.60 -26.47
N LEU A 68 14.05 6.68 -25.57
CA LEU A 68 15.29 5.91 -25.70
C LEU A 68 15.27 4.91 -26.87
N GLU A 69 14.08 4.52 -27.34
CA GLU A 69 13.88 3.56 -28.43
C GLU A 69 14.82 2.34 -28.38
N PRO A 70 14.91 1.63 -27.24
CA PRO A 70 15.87 0.53 -27.10
C PRO A 70 15.54 -0.61 -28.06
N ALA A 71 16.57 -1.23 -28.64
CA ALA A 71 16.38 -2.40 -29.49
C ALA A 71 15.79 -3.58 -28.71
N ASN A 72 16.20 -3.73 -27.44
CA ASN A 72 15.72 -4.75 -26.54
C ASN A 72 15.28 -4.13 -25.21
N LEU A 73 13.99 -4.22 -24.89
CA LEU A 73 13.42 -3.79 -23.61
C LEU A 73 13.07 -5.02 -22.77
N PHE A 74 13.62 -5.09 -21.56
CA PHE A 74 13.32 -6.14 -20.59
C PHE A 74 12.79 -5.52 -19.30
N CYS A 75 11.52 -5.75 -19.00
CA CYS A 75 10.86 -5.22 -17.82
C CYS A 75 10.53 -6.34 -16.83
N VAL A 76 10.79 -6.10 -15.55
CA VAL A 76 10.41 -6.97 -14.43
C VAL A 76 9.54 -6.17 -13.49
N GLY A 77 8.45 -6.78 -13.03
CA GLY A 77 7.61 -6.17 -12.02
C GLY A 77 6.55 -7.12 -11.49
N ASP A 78 5.90 -6.67 -10.42
CA ASP A 78 4.88 -7.43 -9.72
C ASP A 78 3.72 -6.50 -9.32
N PRO A 79 2.56 -6.59 -10.01
CA PRO A 79 1.39 -5.77 -9.68
C PRO A 79 0.95 -5.89 -8.20
N ARG A 80 1.21 -7.04 -7.55
CA ARG A 80 0.90 -7.26 -6.12
C ARG A 80 1.74 -6.38 -5.19
N GLN A 81 2.84 -5.81 -5.69
CA GLN A 81 3.78 -4.97 -4.94
C GLN A 81 3.79 -3.51 -5.39
N SER A 82 2.81 -3.06 -6.17
CA SER A 82 2.63 -1.65 -6.54
C SER A 82 2.10 -0.85 -5.35
N ILE A 83 2.95 -0.04 -4.73
CA ILE A 83 2.63 0.71 -3.49
C ILE A 83 3.08 2.18 -3.52
N TYR A 84 3.44 2.69 -4.69
CA TYR A 84 3.85 4.09 -4.87
C TYR A 84 2.87 4.88 -5.75
N GLY A 85 1.58 4.53 -5.77
CA GLY A 85 0.58 5.28 -6.53
C GLY A 85 0.42 6.71 -6.04
N TRP A 86 0.56 6.95 -4.73
CA TRP A 86 0.64 8.30 -4.15
C TRP A 86 1.82 9.16 -4.66
N ARG A 87 2.83 8.56 -5.30
CA ARG A 87 3.93 9.27 -5.99
C ARG A 87 3.70 9.44 -7.49
N GLY A 88 2.51 9.09 -7.98
CA GLY A 88 2.14 9.14 -9.40
C GLY A 88 2.45 7.87 -10.18
N SER A 89 2.82 6.77 -9.52
CA SER A 89 3.04 5.49 -10.21
C SER A 89 1.72 4.93 -10.73
N LYS A 90 1.71 4.35 -11.93
CA LYS A 90 0.50 3.80 -12.54
C LYS A 90 0.64 2.31 -12.82
N LEU A 91 -0.21 1.54 -12.15
CA LEU A 91 -0.28 0.10 -12.30
C LEU A 91 -0.65 -0.33 -13.73
N ASP A 92 -1.40 0.49 -14.46
CA ASP A 92 -1.80 0.20 -15.84
C ASP A 92 -0.62 0.03 -16.78
N HIS A 93 0.53 0.65 -16.49
CA HIS A 93 1.73 0.47 -17.31
C HIS A 93 2.19 -0.98 -17.36
N ILE A 94 2.19 -1.68 -16.22
CA ILE A 94 2.55 -3.10 -16.17
C ILE A 94 1.41 -4.00 -16.65
N LEU A 95 0.15 -3.67 -16.35
CA LEU A 95 -1.00 -4.48 -16.75
C LEU A 95 -1.23 -4.44 -18.27
N ALA A 96 -1.11 -3.27 -18.90
CA ALA A 96 -1.27 -3.08 -20.33
C ALA A 96 0.02 -3.33 -21.14
N PHE A 97 1.10 -3.79 -20.49
CA PHE A 97 2.38 -4.03 -21.17
C PHE A 97 2.25 -4.98 -22.38
N PRO A 98 1.53 -6.12 -22.30
CA PRO A 98 1.38 -7.02 -23.45
C PRO A 98 0.62 -6.39 -24.61
N GLU A 99 -0.33 -5.48 -24.33
CA GLU A 99 -1.10 -4.76 -25.35
C GLU A 99 -0.25 -3.69 -26.05
N ARG A 100 0.57 -2.96 -25.27
CA ARG A 100 1.50 -1.94 -25.78
C ARG A 100 2.68 -2.55 -26.53
N HIS A 101 3.10 -3.75 -26.15
CA HIS A 101 4.22 -4.48 -26.75
C HIS A 101 3.78 -5.88 -27.22
N PRO A 102 2.98 -5.99 -28.30
CA PRO A 102 2.40 -7.26 -28.75
C PRO A 102 3.42 -8.31 -29.20
N LYS A 103 4.67 -7.89 -29.46
CA LYS A 103 5.79 -8.78 -29.80
C LYS A 103 6.59 -9.25 -28.57
N ALA A 104 6.29 -8.74 -27.38
CA ALA A 104 7.03 -9.08 -26.18
C ALA A 104 6.70 -10.50 -25.73
N ALA A 105 7.73 -11.25 -25.33
CA ALA A 105 7.53 -12.50 -24.61
C ALA A 105 7.14 -12.18 -23.16
N VAL A 106 6.00 -12.72 -22.70
CA VAL A 106 5.54 -12.56 -21.32
C VAL A 106 5.84 -13.85 -20.53
N ILE A 107 6.71 -13.74 -19.54
CA ILE A 107 7.07 -14.85 -18.65
C ILE A 107 6.49 -14.59 -17.27
N GLN A 108 5.66 -15.51 -16.77
CA GLN A 108 5.09 -15.42 -15.44
C GLN A 108 5.83 -16.36 -14.48
N LEU A 109 6.38 -15.80 -13.40
CA LEU A 109 7.03 -16.56 -12.33
C LEU A 109 6.04 -16.77 -11.18
N THR A 110 5.54 -18.00 -11.04
CA THR A 110 4.56 -18.36 -10.00
C THR A 110 5.19 -18.95 -8.75
N LYS A 111 6.46 -19.34 -8.81
CA LYS A 111 7.18 -19.98 -7.71
C LYS A 111 7.79 -18.95 -6.76
N ASN A 112 7.43 -19.04 -5.48
CA ASN A 112 8.01 -18.25 -4.40
C ASN A 112 9.08 -19.08 -3.67
N TYR A 113 10.31 -18.55 -3.65
CA TYR A 113 11.47 -19.17 -2.99
C TYR A 113 11.80 -18.55 -1.63
N ARG A 114 11.10 -17.48 -1.25
CA ARG A 114 11.36 -16.68 -0.04
C ARG A 114 10.56 -17.18 1.16
N CYS A 115 9.25 -17.18 1.02
CA CYS A 115 8.30 -17.38 2.12
C CYS A 115 8.05 -18.87 2.35
N ALA A 116 8.01 -19.28 3.61
CA ALA A 116 7.42 -20.55 4.03
C ALA A 116 5.94 -20.65 3.59
N GLN A 117 5.46 -21.88 3.39
CA GLN A 117 4.13 -22.14 2.82
C GLN A 117 3.01 -21.42 3.58
N ASP A 118 2.98 -21.53 4.92
CA ASP A 118 1.94 -20.91 5.75
C ASP A 118 1.87 -19.38 5.57
N ILE A 119 3.04 -18.73 5.48
CA ILE A 119 3.14 -17.28 5.29
C ILE A 119 2.67 -16.90 3.89
N LEU A 120 3.03 -17.70 2.88
CA LEU A 120 2.61 -17.44 1.51
C LEU A 120 1.10 -17.62 1.34
N ASP A 121 0.51 -18.63 1.98
CA ASP A 121 -0.95 -18.87 1.98
C ASP A 121 -1.69 -17.64 2.53
N LEU A 122 -1.22 -17.10 3.66
CA LEU A 122 -1.76 -15.84 4.21
C LEU A 122 -1.58 -14.66 3.24
N CYS A 123 -0.44 -14.55 2.56
CA CYS A 123 -0.21 -13.49 1.58
C CYS A 123 -1.19 -13.60 0.39
N ASN A 124 -1.38 -14.82 -0.14
CA ASN A 124 -2.33 -15.09 -1.21
C ASN A 124 -3.76 -14.75 -0.77
N ASP A 125 -4.17 -15.16 0.43
CA ASP A 125 -5.50 -14.85 0.98
C ASP A 125 -5.76 -13.34 1.12
N VAL A 126 -4.77 -12.58 1.58
CA VAL A 126 -4.88 -11.11 1.72
C VAL A 126 -5.09 -10.46 0.35
N ILE A 127 -4.34 -10.87 -0.67
CA ILE A 127 -4.39 -10.24 -1.98
C ILE A 127 -5.47 -10.82 -2.90
N LYS A 128 -6.11 -11.93 -2.52
CA LYS A 128 -7.12 -12.65 -3.31
C LYS A 128 -8.24 -11.78 -3.87
N LYS A 129 -8.67 -10.76 -3.13
CA LYS A 129 -9.73 -9.82 -3.54
C LYS A 129 -9.37 -8.97 -4.76
N THR A 130 -8.08 -8.84 -5.08
CA THR A 130 -7.60 -8.10 -6.25
C THR A 130 -7.69 -8.90 -7.55
N GLY A 131 -7.92 -10.22 -7.47
CA GLY A 131 -7.97 -11.11 -8.64
C GLY A 131 -6.59 -11.54 -9.18
N TYR A 132 -5.48 -11.15 -8.54
CA TYR A 132 -4.16 -11.66 -8.93
C TYR A 132 -4.04 -13.16 -8.65
N PRO A 133 -3.35 -13.92 -9.52
CA PRO A 133 -3.14 -15.34 -9.32
C PRO A 133 -2.24 -15.63 -8.12
N ASP A 134 -2.51 -16.75 -7.45
CA ASP A 134 -1.76 -17.21 -6.28
C ASP A 134 -0.32 -17.62 -6.66
N LEU A 135 0.61 -17.36 -5.74
CA LEU A 135 1.96 -17.89 -5.81
C LEU A 135 2.07 -19.25 -5.11
N GLN A 136 3.02 -20.07 -5.56
CA GLN A 136 3.29 -21.41 -5.03
C GLN A 136 4.61 -21.42 -4.28
N ALA A 137 4.62 -21.85 -3.01
CA ALA A 137 5.86 -21.95 -2.26
C ALA A 137 6.72 -23.10 -2.81
N THR A 138 8.02 -22.89 -2.89
CA THR A 138 8.99 -23.93 -3.28
C THR A 138 9.66 -24.57 -2.07
N THR A 139 9.68 -23.88 -0.94
CA THR A 139 10.23 -24.39 0.31
C THR A 139 9.29 -25.41 0.95
N LYS A 140 9.87 -26.44 1.60
CA LYS A 140 9.13 -27.40 2.44
C LYS A 140 9.04 -26.95 3.90
N GLU A 141 9.67 -25.84 4.25
CA GLU A 141 9.64 -25.29 5.61
C GLU A 141 8.22 -24.80 5.94
N ARG A 142 7.76 -25.12 7.15
CA ARG A 142 6.53 -24.56 7.71
C ARG A 142 6.84 -23.22 8.37
N GLY A 143 6.00 -22.24 8.07
CA GLY A 143 6.10 -20.90 8.63
C GLY A 143 5.37 -20.83 9.95
N VAL A 144 5.82 -19.96 10.85
CA VAL A 144 5.10 -19.68 12.10
C VAL A 144 4.45 -18.31 12.00
N ILE A 145 3.11 -18.29 12.01
CA ILE A 145 2.32 -17.06 12.05
C ILE A 145 1.76 -16.89 13.45
N THR A 146 1.99 -15.73 14.06
CA THR A 146 1.36 -15.34 15.32
C THR A 146 0.56 -14.06 15.09
N ILE A 147 -0.73 -14.07 15.41
CA ILE A 147 -1.57 -12.88 15.37
C ILE A 147 -2.01 -12.56 16.79
N LYS A 148 -1.66 -11.38 17.32
CA LYS A 148 -1.86 -11.05 18.73
C LYS A 148 -2.47 -9.67 18.94
N HIS A 149 -3.56 -9.64 19.71
CA HIS A 149 -4.12 -8.42 20.26
C HIS A 149 -3.36 -7.99 21.52
N HIS A 150 -3.16 -6.68 21.67
CA HIS A 150 -2.65 -6.02 22.88
C HIS A 150 -3.63 -4.95 23.33
N ALA A 151 -3.77 -4.76 24.65
CA ALA A 151 -4.72 -3.78 25.17
C ALA A 151 -4.25 -2.35 24.87
N THR A 152 -2.94 -2.12 24.85
CA THR A 152 -2.33 -0.82 24.59
C THR A 152 -1.15 -0.92 23.62
N GLU A 153 -0.79 0.21 23.00
CA GLU A 153 0.41 0.27 22.16
C GLU A 153 1.69 0.01 22.96
N ASP A 154 1.73 0.42 24.23
CA ASP A 154 2.92 0.24 25.07
C ASP A 154 3.12 -1.23 25.44
N GLU A 155 2.03 -1.98 25.67
CA GLU A 155 2.09 -3.44 25.82
C GLU A 155 2.58 -4.14 24.54
N GLN A 156 2.13 -3.69 23.36
CA GLN A 156 2.58 -4.23 22.08
C GLN A 156 4.07 -3.99 21.89
N VAL A 157 4.53 -2.75 22.11
CA VAL A 157 5.95 -2.38 22.01
C VAL A 157 6.81 -3.16 23.00
N SER A 158 6.33 -3.35 24.24
CA SER A 158 7.00 -4.16 25.26
C SER A 158 7.12 -5.63 24.82
N ALA A 159 6.07 -6.21 24.24
CA ALA A 159 6.09 -7.58 23.75
C ALA A 159 7.07 -7.76 22.58
N VAL A 160 7.11 -6.83 21.62
CA VAL A 160 8.08 -6.85 20.50
C VAL A 160 9.51 -6.71 21.03
N THR A 161 9.75 -5.77 21.95
CA THR A 161 11.06 -5.55 22.57
C THR A 161 11.54 -6.80 23.32
N LYS A 162 10.66 -7.46 24.07
CA LYS A 162 10.95 -8.70 24.78
C LYS A 162 11.27 -9.85 23.82
N ALA A 163 10.54 -9.95 22.71
CA ALA A 163 10.80 -10.95 21.68
C ALA A 163 12.18 -10.78 21.04
N ILE A 164 12.53 -9.54 20.65
CA ILE A 164 13.85 -9.21 20.08
C ILE A 164 14.97 -9.46 21.09
N LYS A 165 14.79 -9.05 22.35
CA LYS A 165 15.77 -9.27 23.42
C LYS A 165 16.03 -10.76 23.71
N GLY A 166 14.98 -11.58 23.64
CA GLY A 166 15.06 -13.02 23.89
C GLY A 166 15.62 -13.83 22.72
N TYR A 167 15.70 -13.24 21.52
CA TYR A 167 16.20 -13.91 20.34
C TYR A 167 17.71 -14.16 20.44
N GLN A 168 18.11 -15.43 20.27
CA GLN A 168 19.51 -15.87 20.39
C GLN A 168 20.25 -15.90 19.05
N GLY A 169 19.56 -15.66 17.93
CA GLY A 169 20.16 -15.58 16.61
C GLY A 169 20.63 -14.16 16.27
N ASP A 170 20.95 -13.96 14.99
CA ASP A 170 21.40 -12.69 14.46
C ASP A 170 20.24 -11.70 14.31
N LYS A 171 20.29 -10.54 14.98
CA LYS A 171 19.21 -9.55 14.96
C LYS A 171 19.01 -8.93 13.58
N ARG A 172 19.98 -9.06 12.66
CA ARG A 172 19.81 -8.68 11.25
C ARG A 172 18.74 -9.50 10.55
N ASP A 173 18.43 -10.69 11.07
CA ASP A 173 17.35 -11.54 10.58
C ASP A 173 15.95 -11.07 11.05
N ILE A 174 15.86 -9.94 11.79
CA ILE A 174 14.61 -9.41 12.32
C ILE A 174 14.27 -8.06 11.69
N PHE A 175 13.06 -7.96 11.13
CA PHE A 175 12.44 -6.69 10.77
C PHE A 175 11.26 -6.36 11.70
N VAL A 176 11.11 -5.09 12.06
CA VAL A 176 9.89 -4.53 12.66
C VAL A 176 9.32 -3.51 11.69
N LEU A 177 8.12 -3.77 11.20
CA LEU A 177 7.46 -3.04 10.14
C LEU A 177 6.22 -2.31 10.66
N ALA A 178 6.09 -1.04 10.29
CA ALA A 178 4.93 -0.23 10.60
C ALA A 178 4.45 0.57 9.38
N ARG A 179 3.17 1.01 9.41
CA ARG A 179 2.62 1.87 8.36
C ARG A 179 3.19 3.29 8.38
N THR A 180 3.52 3.81 9.57
CA THR A 180 3.92 5.21 9.79
C THR A 180 5.20 5.32 10.62
N ASN A 181 5.97 6.40 10.40
CA ASN A 181 7.20 6.68 11.16
C ASN A 181 6.93 6.83 12.67
N LYS A 182 5.82 7.48 13.03
CA LYS A 182 5.41 7.70 14.43
C LYS A 182 5.29 6.40 15.24
N ALA A 183 4.82 5.32 14.61
CA ALA A 183 4.74 4.02 15.27
C ALA A 183 6.14 3.45 15.59
N LEU A 184 7.12 3.70 14.73
CA LEU A 184 8.49 3.24 14.92
C LEU A 184 9.20 4.01 16.05
N GLU A 185 8.92 5.29 16.26
CA GLU A 185 9.51 6.10 17.34
C GLU A 185 9.32 5.47 18.74
N LYS A 186 8.17 4.86 19.00
CA LYS A 186 7.93 4.16 20.27
C LYS A 186 8.82 2.92 20.41
N VAL A 187 8.96 2.14 19.33
CA VAL A 187 9.82 0.96 19.31
C VAL A 187 11.29 1.36 19.46
N GLN A 188 11.74 2.42 18.76
CA GLN A 188 13.09 2.97 18.87
C GLN A 188 13.46 3.30 20.31
N ARG A 189 12.59 4.02 21.03
CA ARG A 189 12.81 4.35 22.45
C ARG A 189 12.88 3.11 23.34
N ALA A 190 12.02 2.14 23.10
CA ALA A 190 12.00 0.90 23.88
C ALA A 190 13.26 0.05 23.65
N LEU A 191 13.72 -0.07 22.40
CA LEU A 191 14.96 -0.78 22.07
C LEU A 191 16.19 -0.09 22.67
N ALA A 192 16.28 1.24 22.51
CA ALA A 192 17.37 2.03 23.09
C ALA A 192 17.44 1.89 24.62
N ALA A 193 16.29 1.92 25.30
CA ALA A 193 16.22 1.72 26.75
C ALA A 193 16.68 0.33 27.22
N HIS A 194 16.69 -0.66 26.33
CA HIS A 194 17.18 -2.02 26.60
C HIS A 194 18.57 -2.29 26.02
N GLY A 195 19.25 -1.28 25.47
CA GLY A 195 20.57 -1.42 24.86
C GLY A 195 20.57 -2.30 23.60
N ILE A 196 19.47 -2.32 22.84
CA ILE A 196 19.35 -3.08 21.60
C ILE A 196 19.60 -2.15 20.42
N ASP A 197 20.65 -2.44 19.65
CA ASP A 197 20.99 -1.70 18.45
C ASP A 197 19.95 -1.93 17.34
N TYR A 198 19.63 -0.85 16.62
CA TYR A 198 18.66 -0.88 15.54
C TYR A 198 19.05 0.02 14.37
N LEU A 199 18.65 -0.39 13.17
CA LEU A 199 18.72 0.38 11.95
C LEU A 199 17.34 0.93 11.61
N LEU A 200 17.19 2.25 11.53
CA LEU A 200 15.97 2.88 11.04
C LEU A 200 16.01 3.08 9.51
N ARG A 201 15.00 2.58 8.80
CA ARG A 201 14.78 2.84 7.37
C ARG A 201 13.41 3.50 7.17
N THR A 202 13.44 4.78 6.84
CA THR A 202 12.26 5.54 6.41
C THR A 202 12.34 5.83 4.92
N ASP A 203 11.28 6.38 4.33
CA ASP A 203 11.32 6.75 2.91
C ASP A 203 12.42 7.78 2.59
N GLU A 204 12.77 8.62 3.56
CA GLU A 204 13.86 9.61 3.48
C GLU A 204 15.24 8.97 3.70
N LEU A 205 15.30 7.89 4.49
CA LEU A 205 16.54 7.24 4.94
C LEU A 205 16.77 5.86 4.27
N LYS A 206 16.23 5.62 3.06
CA LYS A 206 16.37 4.32 2.37
C LYS A 206 17.81 3.88 2.14
N ARG A 207 18.75 4.83 2.03
CA ARG A 207 20.16 4.58 1.70
C ARG A 207 21.03 4.20 2.89
N THR A 208 20.50 4.15 4.11
CA THR A 208 21.26 3.64 5.25
C THR A 208 21.50 2.14 5.01
N SER A 209 22.73 1.80 4.63
CA SER A 209 23.14 0.43 4.36
C SER A 209 23.10 -0.38 5.64
N ILE A 210 22.57 -1.60 5.57
CA ILE A 210 22.70 -2.57 6.66
C ILE A 210 24.19 -2.87 6.79
N ASP A 211 24.82 -2.38 7.86
CA ASP A 211 26.22 -2.71 8.13
C ASP A 211 26.30 -4.22 8.43
N PRO A 212 27.01 -5.01 7.59
CA PRO A 212 27.10 -6.45 7.77
C PRO A 212 27.88 -6.86 9.03
N LYS A 213 28.49 -5.91 9.77
CA LYS A 213 29.22 -6.17 11.02
C LYS A 213 28.42 -5.85 12.28
N GLN A 214 27.28 -5.17 12.16
CA GLN A 214 26.48 -4.77 13.32
C GLN A 214 25.28 -5.70 13.52
N ASP A 215 25.20 -6.33 14.69
CA ASP A 215 24.08 -7.17 15.13
C ASP A 215 22.88 -6.30 15.54
N GLN A 216 22.17 -5.77 14.55
CA GLN A 216 21.10 -4.79 14.74
C GLN A 216 19.77 -5.23 14.11
N VAL A 217 18.65 -4.92 14.77
CA VAL A 217 17.29 -5.12 14.23
C VAL A 217 16.94 -4.01 13.25
N THR A 218 16.26 -4.32 12.14
CA THR A 218 15.79 -3.27 11.21
C THR A 218 14.39 -2.80 11.57
N LEU A 219 14.22 -1.51 11.81
CA LEU A 219 12.94 -0.83 11.95
C LEU A 219 12.63 -0.11 10.64
N ALA A 220 11.48 -0.38 10.02
CA ALA A 220 11.17 0.25 8.75
C ALA A 220 9.69 0.56 8.55
N THR A 221 9.42 1.61 7.76
CA THR A 221 8.10 1.71 7.13
C THR A 221 7.99 0.63 6.06
N ILE A 222 6.76 0.19 5.80
CA ILE A 222 6.51 -0.84 4.78
C ILE A 222 6.98 -0.38 3.39
N HIS A 223 6.85 0.90 3.08
CA HIS A 223 7.36 1.47 1.81
C HIS A 223 8.89 1.39 1.74
N ALA A 224 9.59 1.72 2.83
CA ALA A 224 11.05 1.73 2.87
C ALA A 224 11.69 0.33 2.82
N ILE A 225 10.97 -0.72 3.23
CA ILE A 225 11.50 -2.10 3.26
C ILE A 225 11.26 -2.89 1.96
N LYS A 226 10.44 -2.37 1.04
CA LYS A 226 10.18 -3.03 -0.25
C LYS A 226 11.49 -3.40 -0.94
N GLY A 227 11.55 -4.62 -1.48
CA GLY A 227 12.75 -5.22 -2.09
C GLY A 227 13.63 -6.02 -1.13
N LEU A 228 13.50 -5.85 0.19
CA LEU A 228 14.26 -6.63 1.18
C LEU A 228 13.44 -7.82 1.73
N GLU A 229 14.07 -8.66 2.56
CA GLU A 229 13.49 -9.83 3.23
C GLU A 229 14.24 -10.14 4.53
N ALA A 230 13.59 -10.83 5.47
CA ALA A 230 14.17 -11.25 6.76
C ALA A 230 13.60 -12.60 7.21
N LYS A 231 14.30 -13.32 8.10
CA LYS A 231 13.75 -14.59 8.65
C LYS A 231 12.53 -14.33 9.52
N HIS A 232 12.58 -13.28 10.32
CA HIS A 232 11.58 -12.93 11.31
C HIS A 232 11.05 -11.53 11.04
N VAL A 233 9.72 -11.38 10.92
CA VAL A 233 9.09 -10.08 10.72
C VAL A 233 8.02 -9.84 11.76
N HIS A 234 8.07 -8.67 12.38
CA HIS A 234 7.03 -8.13 13.24
C HIS A 234 6.27 -7.03 12.49
N VAL A 235 5.02 -7.28 12.10
CA VAL A 235 4.11 -6.24 11.59
C VAL A 235 3.32 -5.70 12.77
N ILE A 236 3.59 -4.45 13.14
CA ILE A 236 2.93 -3.79 14.28
C ILE A 236 1.76 -2.92 13.83
N ASN A 237 0.81 -2.71 14.73
CA ASN A 237 -0.38 -1.90 14.50
C ASN A 237 -1.20 -2.33 13.27
N ALA A 238 -1.39 -3.64 13.07
CA ALA A 238 -2.27 -4.19 12.04
C ALA A 238 -3.77 -3.99 12.38
N ASN A 239 -4.20 -2.74 12.54
CA ASN A 239 -5.57 -2.34 12.93
C ASN A 239 -6.24 -1.46 11.86
N THR A 240 -7.52 -1.16 12.06
CA THR A 240 -8.35 -0.37 11.13
C THR A 240 -7.93 1.09 10.95
N ASN A 241 -6.98 1.60 11.75
CA ASN A 241 -6.44 2.94 11.57
C ASN A 241 -5.22 2.97 10.64
N ASN A 242 -4.52 1.85 10.50
CA ASN A 242 -3.28 1.73 9.72
C ASN A 242 -3.44 0.89 8.45
N PHE A 243 -4.41 -0.02 8.41
CA PHE A 243 -4.69 -0.87 7.25
C PHE A 243 -6.21 -1.01 7.06
N PRO A 244 -6.83 -0.22 6.15
CA PRO A 244 -6.23 0.88 5.40
C PRO A 244 -5.87 2.08 6.29
N CYS A 245 -4.85 2.84 5.91
CA CYS A 245 -4.44 4.04 6.63
C CYS A 245 -5.50 5.15 6.49
N LYS A 246 -5.99 5.70 7.60
CA LYS A 246 -6.96 6.82 7.53
C LYS A 246 -6.34 8.12 7.00
N ALA A 247 -5.01 8.27 7.08
CA ALA A 247 -4.34 9.46 6.57
C ALA A 247 -4.35 9.53 5.03
N SER A 248 -4.46 8.38 4.34
CA SER A 248 -4.62 8.35 2.88
C SER A 248 -6.01 8.74 2.40
N ASP A 249 -6.99 8.93 3.30
CA ASP A 249 -8.33 9.45 2.99
C ASP A 249 -8.40 11.00 3.04
N HIS A 250 -7.26 11.70 3.06
CA HIS A 250 -7.25 13.17 3.10
C HIS A 250 -7.70 13.76 1.75
N PRO A 251 -8.57 14.78 1.69
CA PRO A 251 -9.09 15.35 0.42
C PRO A 251 -8.02 15.88 -0.54
N VAL A 252 -6.84 16.21 -0.01
CA VAL A 252 -5.68 16.61 -0.85
C VAL A 252 -5.20 15.47 -1.75
N MET A 253 -5.36 14.22 -1.32
CA MET A 253 -4.96 13.06 -2.11
C MET A 253 -5.77 12.98 -3.40
N ASP A 254 -7.06 13.34 -3.35
CA ASP A 254 -7.94 13.40 -4.53
C ASP A 254 -7.52 14.50 -5.52
N LEU A 255 -6.81 15.55 -5.06
CA LEU A 255 -6.25 16.57 -5.94
C LEU A 255 -5.00 16.09 -6.69
N PHE A 256 -4.28 15.11 -6.15
CA PHE A 256 -3.11 14.49 -6.78
C PHE A 256 -3.47 13.26 -7.61
N HIS A 257 -4.56 12.57 -7.25
CA HIS A 257 -5.11 11.44 -8.00
C HIS A 257 -6.03 11.93 -9.12
N LEU A 258 -5.46 12.68 -10.08
CA LEU A 258 -6.13 13.19 -11.28
C LEU A 258 -6.52 12.08 -12.28
N HIS A 259 -6.55 10.81 -11.86
CA HIS A 259 -6.83 9.66 -12.69
C HIS A 259 -7.96 8.85 -12.06
N ASP A 260 -9.00 8.60 -12.84
CA ASP A 260 -10.26 7.95 -12.40
C ASP A 260 -10.07 6.49 -11.93
N ASP A 261 -8.90 5.89 -12.18
CA ASP A 261 -8.59 4.48 -11.95
C ASP A 261 -7.80 4.20 -10.64
N TYR A 262 -7.46 5.21 -9.84
CA TYR A 262 -6.68 5.01 -8.61
C TYR A 262 -7.50 4.34 -7.49
N ASP A 263 -7.23 3.06 -7.23
CA ASP A 263 -7.81 2.32 -6.10
C ASP A 263 -6.91 2.36 -4.86
N SER A 264 -7.18 3.32 -3.97
CA SER A 264 -6.49 3.47 -2.68
C SER A 264 -6.67 2.26 -1.75
N TYR A 265 -7.80 1.57 -1.84
CA TYR A 265 -8.08 0.41 -1.00
C TYR A 265 -7.28 -0.80 -1.48
N ALA A 266 -7.22 -1.05 -2.79
CA ALA A 266 -6.34 -2.06 -3.35
C ALA A 266 -4.87 -1.75 -3.13
N GLU A 267 -4.45 -0.48 -3.16
CA GLU A 267 -3.09 -0.09 -2.77
C GLU A 267 -2.79 -0.46 -1.32
N GLU A 268 -3.68 -0.13 -0.37
CA GLU A 268 -3.47 -0.47 1.04
C GLU A 268 -3.46 -1.99 1.29
N LEU A 269 -4.20 -2.78 0.50
CA LEU A 269 -4.08 -4.25 0.48
C LEU A 269 -2.70 -4.70 0.00
N ARG A 270 -2.17 -4.09 -1.06
CA ARG A 270 -0.81 -4.34 -1.57
C ARG A 270 0.26 -3.93 -0.55
N VAL A 271 0.05 -2.84 0.19
CA VAL A 271 0.93 -2.42 1.29
C VAL A 271 0.98 -3.52 2.36
N LEU A 272 -0.17 -4.03 2.82
CA LEU A 272 -0.17 -5.13 3.78
C LEU A 272 0.50 -6.38 3.19
N TYR A 273 0.18 -6.76 1.94
CA TYR A 273 0.83 -7.88 1.24
C TYR A 273 2.36 -7.76 1.22
N VAL A 274 2.90 -6.56 0.91
CA VAL A 274 4.34 -6.31 0.92
C VAL A 274 4.90 -6.55 2.32
N ALA A 275 4.24 -6.07 3.38
CA ALA A 275 4.70 -6.27 4.76
C ALA A 275 4.78 -7.75 5.15
N LEU A 276 3.76 -8.55 4.83
CA LEU A 276 3.70 -9.97 5.17
C LEU A 276 4.73 -10.78 4.35
N SER A 277 4.86 -10.47 3.06
CA SER A 277 5.78 -11.15 2.13
C SER A 277 7.27 -10.84 2.37
N ARG A 278 7.60 -10.02 3.37
CA ARG A 278 8.99 -9.82 3.81
C ARG A 278 9.51 -10.97 4.68
N ALA A 279 8.61 -11.75 5.29
CA ALA A 279 8.97 -12.83 6.19
C ALA A 279 9.32 -14.11 5.44
N ARG A 280 10.45 -14.73 5.79
CA ARG A 280 10.82 -16.06 5.31
C ARG A 280 10.28 -17.18 6.19
N GLN A 281 10.44 -17.05 7.52
CA GLN A 281 10.20 -18.16 8.46
C GLN A 281 9.14 -17.84 9.52
N THR A 282 9.24 -16.69 10.19
CA THR A 282 8.25 -16.30 11.20
C THR A 282 7.66 -14.92 10.93
N LEU A 283 6.35 -14.83 11.14
CA LEU A 283 5.56 -13.63 10.93
C LEU A 283 4.71 -13.36 12.17
N HIS A 284 5.04 -12.29 12.89
CA HIS A 284 4.32 -11.83 14.05
C HIS A 284 3.50 -10.60 13.67
N ILE A 285 2.19 -10.73 13.67
CA ILE A 285 1.25 -9.64 13.40
C ILE A 285 0.64 -9.23 14.73
N SER A 286 0.73 -7.95 15.07
CA SER A 286 0.16 -7.44 16.32
C SER A 286 -0.65 -6.19 16.10
N TYR A 287 -1.68 -6.02 16.91
CA TYR A 287 -2.61 -4.89 16.79
C TYR A 287 -3.18 -4.49 18.15
N THR A 288 -3.68 -3.26 18.20
CA THR A 288 -4.42 -2.68 19.32
C THR A 288 -5.78 -2.22 18.79
N GLY A 289 -6.82 -2.31 19.62
CA GLY A 289 -8.18 -1.98 19.20
C GLY A 289 -8.71 -2.97 18.14
N ALA A 290 -9.44 -2.46 17.15
CA ALA A 290 -10.06 -3.29 16.12
C ALA A 290 -9.03 -3.80 15.08
N PRO A 291 -8.96 -5.10 14.79
CA PRO A 291 -8.03 -5.63 13.79
C PRO A 291 -8.36 -5.10 12.40
N THR A 292 -7.35 -5.06 11.52
CA THR A 292 -7.58 -4.73 10.10
C THR A 292 -8.56 -5.71 9.46
N THR A 293 -9.38 -5.23 8.53
CA THR A 293 -10.32 -6.05 7.75
C THR A 293 -9.65 -6.83 6.63
N PHE A 294 -8.34 -6.63 6.43
CA PHE A 294 -7.57 -7.29 5.38
C PHE A 294 -7.07 -8.67 5.79
N LEU A 295 -6.91 -8.92 7.09
CA LEU A 295 -6.54 -10.24 7.57
C LEU A 295 -7.75 -11.17 7.53
N PRO A 296 -7.57 -12.44 7.10
CA PRO A 296 -8.61 -13.44 7.25
C PRO A 296 -8.98 -13.59 8.73
N ALA A 297 -10.24 -13.92 9.01
CA ALA A 297 -10.73 -14.05 10.38
C ALA A 297 -10.12 -15.29 11.07
N THR A 298 -8.90 -15.17 11.59
CA THR A 298 -8.29 -16.17 12.47
C THR A 298 -8.97 -16.10 13.84
N THR A 299 -9.87 -17.05 14.08
CA THR A 299 -10.41 -17.49 15.39
C THR A 299 -10.86 -16.37 16.34
N SER A 300 -12.05 -15.85 16.07
CA SER A 300 -13.13 -15.46 17.02
C SER A 300 -13.86 -14.25 16.42
N ARG A 301 -14.75 -14.51 15.46
CA ARG A 301 -15.80 -13.54 15.18
C ARG A 301 -16.70 -13.48 16.43
N PRO A 302 -16.95 -12.34 17.08
CA PRO A 302 -18.28 -12.15 17.63
C PRO A 302 -19.20 -12.29 16.42
N ALA A 303 -20.13 -13.25 16.50
CA ALA A 303 -20.96 -13.71 15.40
C ALA A 303 -21.23 -12.59 14.40
N GLN A 304 -20.61 -12.67 13.21
CA GLN A 304 -21.19 -11.98 12.07
C GLN A 304 -22.55 -12.62 11.95
N ARG A 305 -23.58 -11.86 12.30
CA ARG A 305 -24.94 -12.18 11.91
C ARG A 305 -24.85 -12.33 10.40
N GLN A 306 -24.91 -13.58 9.91
CA GLN A 306 -25.15 -13.81 8.50
C GLN A 306 -26.37 -12.96 8.16
N LEU A 307 -26.33 -12.27 7.02
CA LEU A 307 -27.50 -11.61 6.45
C LEU A 307 -28.50 -12.74 6.13
N THR A 308 -29.25 -13.20 7.15
CA THR A 308 -30.08 -14.41 7.10
C THR A 308 -31.52 -14.10 6.72
N THR A 309 -31.89 -12.83 6.63
CA THR A 309 -33.25 -12.38 6.31
C THR A 309 -33.34 -11.95 4.84
N SER A 310 -34.50 -12.12 4.21
CA SER A 310 -34.78 -11.56 2.88
C SER A 310 -34.54 -10.05 2.82
N ASP A 311 -34.77 -9.38 3.94
CA ASP A 311 -34.74 -7.92 4.07
C ASP A 311 -33.30 -7.41 4.04
N ASP A 312 -32.37 -8.14 4.66
CA ASP A 312 -30.94 -7.83 4.64
C ASP A 312 -30.34 -7.95 3.22
N ALA A 313 -30.81 -8.94 2.45
CA ALA A 313 -30.40 -9.10 1.04
C ALA A 313 -30.99 -7.99 0.14
N ALA A 314 -32.25 -7.59 0.39
CA ALA A 314 -32.87 -6.48 -0.30
C ALA A 314 -32.16 -5.15 0.01
N ALA A 315 -31.79 -4.94 1.27
CA ALA A 315 -31.03 -3.78 1.73
C ALA A 315 -29.64 -3.70 1.09
N LEU A 316 -28.93 -4.82 1.00
CA LEU A 316 -27.63 -4.88 0.34
C LEU A 316 -27.74 -4.58 -1.16
N MET A 317 -28.77 -5.10 -1.82
CA MET A 317 -29.02 -4.81 -3.23
C MET A 317 -29.39 -3.34 -3.45
N HIS A 318 -30.16 -2.72 -2.55
CA HIS A 318 -30.47 -1.29 -2.58
C HIS A 318 -29.20 -0.44 -2.48
N LEU A 319 -28.35 -0.68 -1.48
CA LEU A 319 -27.09 0.04 -1.30
C LEU A 319 -26.12 -0.17 -2.48
N ARG A 320 -26.06 -1.39 -3.04
CA ARG A 320 -25.27 -1.67 -4.26
C ARG A 320 -25.74 -0.85 -5.46
N ARG A 321 -27.05 -0.71 -5.65
CA ARG A 321 -27.63 0.12 -6.73
C ARG A 321 -27.36 1.61 -6.52
N TRP A 322 -27.50 2.11 -5.29
CA TRP A 322 -27.14 3.49 -4.97
C TRP A 322 -25.66 3.74 -5.28
N ARG A 323 -24.79 2.85 -4.81
CA ARG A 323 -23.35 2.94 -5.02
C ARG A 323 -23.00 2.95 -6.51
N TYR A 324 -23.63 2.10 -7.30
CA TYR A 324 -23.44 2.06 -8.75
C TYR A 324 -23.83 3.38 -9.41
N ARG A 325 -24.98 3.98 -9.05
CA ARG A 325 -25.40 5.28 -9.59
C ARG A 325 -24.42 6.39 -9.24
N GLN A 326 -23.93 6.42 -8.00
CA GLN A 326 -22.93 7.39 -7.56
C GLN A 326 -21.60 7.22 -8.31
N ALA A 327 -21.22 5.98 -8.57
CA ALA A 327 -20.02 5.63 -9.33
C ALA A 327 -20.12 6.08 -10.79
N GLU A 328 -21.27 5.80 -11.43
CA GLU A 328 -21.58 6.22 -12.80
C GLU A 328 -21.63 7.75 -12.95
N GLU A 329 -22.29 8.45 -12.03
CA GLU A 329 -22.34 9.92 -12.00
C GLU A 329 -20.96 10.56 -11.90
N LYS A 330 -20.04 9.89 -11.19
CA LYS A 330 -18.67 10.37 -10.98
C LYS A 330 -17.66 9.81 -11.98
N GLY A 331 -18.06 8.90 -12.87
CA GLY A 331 -17.16 8.26 -13.83
C GLY A 331 -16.10 7.34 -13.19
N VAL A 332 -16.34 6.82 -11.98
CA VAL A 332 -15.38 6.00 -11.22
C VAL A 332 -15.91 4.59 -10.97
N PRO A 333 -15.07 3.58 -10.71
CA PRO A 333 -15.52 2.26 -10.29
C PRO A 333 -16.28 2.26 -8.95
N ALA A 334 -17.27 1.38 -8.78
CA ALA A 334 -18.17 1.41 -7.62
C ALA A 334 -17.48 1.27 -6.25
N TYR A 335 -16.36 0.55 -6.17
CA TYR A 335 -15.61 0.40 -4.92
C TYR A 335 -14.96 1.72 -4.45
N VAL A 336 -14.78 2.70 -5.34
CA VAL A 336 -14.23 4.05 -5.02
C VAL A 336 -15.20 4.83 -4.14
N ILE A 337 -16.51 4.67 -4.37
CA ILE A 337 -17.55 5.23 -3.51
C ILE A 337 -17.47 4.61 -2.12
N CYS A 338 -17.54 3.27 -2.06
CA CYS A 338 -17.19 2.47 -0.88
C CYS A 338 -17.09 0.97 -1.21
N PRO A 339 -16.21 0.20 -0.55
CA PRO A 339 -16.06 -1.23 -0.81
C PRO A 339 -17.28 -2.05 -0.32
N ASP A 340 -17.43 -3.28 -0.81
CA ASP A 340 -18.60 -4.14 -0.49
C ASP A 340 -18.76 -4.41 1.01
N ASN A 341 -17.65 -4.60 1.71
CA ASN A 341 -17.65 -4.78 3.16
C ASN A 341 -18.17 -3.55 3.92
N THR A 342 -18.05 -2.35 3.35
CA THR A 342 -18.68 -1.14 3.90
C THR A 342 -20.19 -1.24 3.78
N LEU A 343 -20.74 -1.69 2.65
CA LEU A 343 -22.18 -1.85 2.48
C LEU A 343 -22.77 -2.88 3.46
N GLU A 344 -22.07 -4.00 3.65
CA GLU A 344 -22.44 -5.01 4.64
C GLU A 344 -22.37 -4.45 6.07
N ALA A 345 -21.34 -3.66 6.38
CA ALA A 345 -21.19 -3.02 7.67
C ALA A 345 -22.27 -1.96 7.94
N LEU A 346 -22.73 -1.22 6.91
CA LEU A 346 -23.81 -0.26 7.01
C LEU A 346 -25.14 -0.93 7.40
N ILE A 347 -25.45 -2.09 6.81
CA ILE A 347 -26.66 -2.87 7.14
C ILE A 347 -26.58 -3.46 8.55
N THR A 348 -25.39 -3.91 8.94
CA THR A 348 -25.18 -4.56 10.24
C THR A 348 -25.21 -3.54 11.38
N GLN A 349 -24.57 -2.39 11.20
CA GLN A 349 -24.38 -1.39 12.27
C GLN A 349 -25.46 -0.30 12.27
N LYS A 350 -26.17 -0.10 11.16
CA LYS A 350 -27.29 0.86 10.98
C LYS A 350 -27.01 2.25 11.58
N PRO A 351 -25.91 2.92 11.16
CA PRO A 351 -25.57 4.23 11.69
C PRO A 351 -26.64 5.27 11.36
N ARG A 352 -26.89 6.19 12.27
CA ARG A 352 -27.91 7.26 12.15
C ARG A 352 -27.29 8.65 12.15
N THR A 353 -26.00 8.78 12.44
CA THR A 353 -25.28 10.05 12.49
C THR A 353 -23.99 10.00 11.67
N PRO A 354 -23.46 11.15 11.23
CA PRO A 354 -22.14 11.23 10.60
C PRO A 354 -21.01 10.69 11.50
N GLU A 355 -21.09 10.90 12.82
CA GLU A 355 -20.12 10.33 13.77
C GLU A 355 -20.16 8.80 13.78
N GLU A 356 -21.34 8.19 13.71
CA GLU A 356 -21.48 6.74 13.62
C GLU A 356 -20.99 6.20 12.27
N LEU A 357 -21.25 6.92 11.17
CA LEU A 357 -20.71 6.58 9.85
C LEU A 357 -19.18 6.55 9.84
N SER A 358 -18.51 7.47 10.54
CA SER A 358 -17.04 7.52 10.62
C SER A 358 -16.39 6.30 11.31
N ARG A 359 -17.21 5.49 12.01
CA ARG A 359 -16.78 4.25 12.66
C ARG A 359 -16.96 3.04 11.75
N ILE A 360 -17.68 3.18 10.64
CA ILE A 360 -17.88 2.11 9.66
C ILE A 360 -16.58 1.87 8.89
N PRO A 361 -16.07 0.62 8.84
CA PRO A 361 -14.88 0.30 8.07
C PRO A 361 -15.03 0.68 6.59
N GLY A 362 -14.06 1.42 6.05
CA GLY A 362 -14.06 1.89 4.66
C GLY A 362 -14.77 3.24 4.41
N LEU A 363 -15.33 3.86 5.46
CA LEU A 363 -15.82 5.26 5.44
C LEU A 363 -14.87 6.15 6.24
N GLY A 364 -13.86 6.70 5.56
CA GLY A 364 -12.99 7.73 6.11
C GLY A 364 -13.69 9.10 6.22
N PRO A 365 -13.08 10.08 6.91
CA PRO A 365 -13.67 11.40 7.14
C PRO A 365 -14.09 12.12 5.86
N HIS A 366 -13.30 11.99 4.78
CA HIS A 366 -13.65 12.56 3.48
C HIS A 366 -14.91 11.91 2.90
N ARG A 367 -14.97 10.57 2.82
CA ARG A 367 -16.15 9.86 2.31
C ARG A 367 -17.40 10.14 3.13
N VAL A 368 -17.27 10.30 4.44
CA VAL A 368 -18.38 10.75 5.30
C VAL A 368 -18.81 12.18 4.96
N ALA A 369 -17.88 13.09 4.71
CA ALA A 369 -18.21 14.45 4.27
C ALA A 369 -18.83 14.48 2.87
N THR A 370 -18.39 13.62 1.95
CA THR A 370 -18.84 13.60 0.55
C THR A 370 -20.16 12.86 0.36
N PHE A 371 -20.33 11.73 1.04
CA PHE A 371 -21.43 10.79 0.82
C PHE A 371 -22.27 10.52 2.07
N GLY A 372 -21.90 11.07 3.23
CA GLY A 372 -22.52 10.72 4.51
C GLY A 372 -24.01 11.02 4.56
N ASP A 373 -24.43 12.21 4.13
CA ASP A 373 -25.85 12.58 4.13
C ASP A 373 -26.67 11.68 3.19
N ALA A 374 -26.16 11.42 1.98
CA ALA A 374 -26.79 10.53 1.02
C ALA A 374 -26.85 9.07 1.52
N LEU A 375 -25.81 8.60 2.22
CA LEU A 375 -25.78 7.27 2.85
C LEU A 375 -26.78 7.17 4.00
N LEU A 376 -26.88 8.18 4.87
CA LEU A 376 -27.90 8.23 5.91
C LEU A 376 -29.30 8.25 5.33
N GLU A 377 -29.53 9.00 4.25
CA GLU A 377 -30.80 9.00 3.53
C GLU A 377 -31.13 7.62 2.97
N GLN A 378 -30.18 6.94 2.30
CA GLN A 378 -30.43 5.56 1.84
C GLN A 378 -30.72 4.61 2.99
N LEU A 379 -30.04 4.75 4.13
CA LEU A 379 -30.29 3.94 5.31
C LEU A 379 -31.66 4.17 5.95
N THR A 380 -32.27 5.36 5.78
CA THR A 380 -33.65 5.62 6.22
C THR A 380 -34.71 5.03 5.29
N LEU A 381 -34.34 4.68 4.05
CA LEU A 381 -35.21 4.03 3.06
C LEU A 381 -35.21 2.50 3.19
N LEU A 382 -34.40 1.95 4.11
CA LEU A 382 -34.30 0.53 4.47
C LEU A 382 -35.05 0.23 5.76
#